data_AF-M0MKR4-F1
#
_entry.id   AF-M0MKR4-F1
#
_cell.length_a   1.000
_cell.length_b   1.000
_cell.length_c   1.000
_cell.angle_alpha   90.00
_cell.angle_beta   90.00
_cell.angle_gamma   90.00
#
_symmetry.space_group_name_H-M   'P 1'
#
loop_
_entity.id
_entity.type
_entity.pdbx_description
1 polymer ?
#
loop_
_entity_poly.entity_id
_entity_poly.type
_entity_poly.pdbx_seq_one_letter_code
_entity_poly.pdbx_strand_id
1 'polypeptide(L)'
;MNRRRFLTGVGTVPALGISGCLGGLIGDRDTDADVSNASTAPTDPGDARTTAASTTTEAVSIDSLAEEGLPSDVCTEEINEDFGIDAVTEPAFATDWSGIDAEEKYYFRDQTGLADEQTVIGLAGETPRAYPLSVLWVHEIVNDVIEPASKTRQASSGDDLAGPVIVTYCPLCQSGLVAERRVNGQETIFGVSGLLWQAPRVYEAASEAEGQVFGAAHGNRTDAAIRNNGNLVMYDLATRSYWSQILARAICGPQTGETLTIVPSSFTTWGEWRAAHPDTEVLLPPPHSGTI
;
A
#
# COMPACT_ATOMS: atom_id res chain seq x y z
N MET A 1 41.50 3.75 -47.38
CA MET A 1 42.87 3.59 -46.83
C MET A 1 43.39 4.93 -46.34
N ASN A 2 43.44 5.17 -45.02
CA ASN A 2 44.63 5.70 -44.38
C ASN A 2 44.51 5.63 -42.85
N ARG A 3 45.53 5.02 -42.24
CA ARG A 3 45.71 4.79 -40.82
C ARG A 3 46.30 6.04 -40.16
N ARG A 4 45.91 6.32 -38.90
CA ARG A 4 46.83 6.84 -37.88
C ARG A 4 46.43 6.28 -36.50
N ARG A 5 47.42 5.64 -35.87
CA ARG A 5 47.40 5.06 -34.51
C ARG A 5 47.83 6.14 -33.51
N PHE A 6 47.30 6.09 -32.29
CA PHE A 6 48.00 6.55 -31.08
C PHE A 6 47.79 5.52 -29.96
N LEU A 7 48.84 5.36 -29.16
CA LEU A 7 49.10 4.29 -28.19
C LEU A 7 48.85 4.77 -26.74
N THR A 8 48.34 3.84 -25.93
CA THR A 8 48.63 3.53 -24.51
C THR A 8 48.54 4.59 -23.40
N GLY A 9 47.75 4.24 -22.38
CA GLY A 9 47.97 4.55 -20.97
C GLY A 9 47.27 3.52 -20.09
N VAL A 10 48.02 2.54 -19.56
CA VAL A 10 47.55 1.55 -18.57
C VAL A 10 47.90 2.10 -17.19
N GLY A 11 46.89 2.23 -16.32
CA GLY A 11 47.06 2.59 -14.91
C GLY A 11 46.70 1.42 -14.00
N THR A 12 47.69 0.85 -13.33
CA THR A 12 47.56 -0.11 -12.22
C THR A 12 47.53 0.64 -10.88
N VAL A 13 46.64 0.27 -9.96
CA VAL A 13 46.69 0.65 -8.54
C VAL A 13 46.55 -0.63 -7.69
N PRO A 14 47.32 -0.79 -6.59
CA PRO A 14 47.54 -2.08 -5.95
C PRO A 14 46.55 -2.38 -4.81
N ALA A 15 46.28 -3.68 -4.61
CA ALA A 15 45.66 -4.25 -3.42
C ALA A 15 46.72 -4.51 -2.35
N LEU A 16 46.46 -4.13 -1.09
CA LEU A 16 47.07 -4.68 0.13
C LEU A 16 46.31 -4.17 1.37
N GLY A 17 46.00 -5.06 2.32
CA GLY A 17 45.45 -4.70 3.62
C GLY A 17 44.79 -5.85 4.38
N ILE A 18 45.59 -6.81 4.84
CA ILE A 18 45.23 -7.92 5.73
C ILE A 18 45.38 -7.44 7.19
N SER A 19 44.47 -7.78 8.10
CA SER A 19 44.82 -8.28 9.43
C SER A 19 43.59 -8.74 10.22
N GLY A 20 43.60 -10.01 10.63
CA GLY A 20 42.76 -10.53 11.72
C GLY A 20 43.48 -10.43 13.06
N CYS A 21 42.80 -10.83 14.14
CA CYS A 21 43.44 -11.39 15.34
C CYS A 21 42.45 -12.22 16.15
N LEU A 22 42.88 -13.45 16.47
CA LEU A 22 42.34 -14.38 17.47
C LEU A 22 43.11 -14.19 18.78
N GLY A 23 42.41 -14.22 19.92
CA GLY A 23 42.81 -14.89 21.17
C GLY A 23 43.90 -14.29 22.08
N GLY A 24 43.60 -14.23 23.39
CA GLY A 24 44.55 -14.67 24.44
C GLY A 24 44.98 -13.67 25.54
N LEU A 25 44.32 -13.78 26.70
CA LEU A 25 44.82 -13.85 28.10
C LEU A 25 45.74 -12.78 28.76
N ILE A 26 45.43 -12.59 30.06
CA ILE A 26 46.24 -12.26 31.27
C ILE A 26 46.12 -10.85 31.90
N GLY A 27 45.45 -10.82 33.07
CA GLY A 27 45.79 -10.09 34.32
C GLY A 27 45.42 -8.60 34.43
N ASP A 28 45.00 -8.03 35.56
CA ASP A 28 44.72 -8.47 36.93
C ASP A 28 44.13 -7.25 37.67
N ARG A 29 43.25 -7.45 38.68
CA ARG A 29 42.98 -6.61 39.89
C ARG A 29 41.59 -6.84 40.50
N ASP A 30 41.60 -7.65 41.56
CA ASP A 30 40.96 -7.53 42.88
C ASP A 30 39.77 -6.57 43.08
N THR A 31 38.65 -7.09 43.64
CA THR A 31 38.41 -7.08 45.10
C THR A 31 37.21 -7.98 45.49
N ASP A 32 37.49 -8.93 46.37
CA ASP A 32 36.73 -9.59 47.45
C ASP A 32 35.20 -9.45 47.58
N ALA A 33 34.51 -10.60 47.67
CA ALA A 33 33.91 -11.09 48.94
C ALA A 33 33.00 -12.33 48.72
N ASP A 34 33.56 -13.50 49.03
CA ASP A 34 33.07 -14.48 50.02
C ASP A 34 31.63 -15.05 49.92
N VAL A 35 31.52 -16.37 49.73
CA VAL A 35 31.05 -17.35 50.75
C VAL A 35 30.80 -18.74 50.12
N SER A 36 31.25 -19.73 50.90
CA SER A 36 31.36 -21.18 50.79
C SER A 36 30.32 -22.06 50.06
N ASN A 37 30.92 -23.08 49.44
CA ASN A 37 30.51 -24.43 49.04
C ASN A 37 29.66 -25.24 50.05
N ALA A 38 28.69 -26.04 49.58
CA ALA A 38 28.47 -27.44 50.03
C ALA A 38 27.34 -28.17 49.27
N SER A 39 27.66 -29.38 48.82
CA SER A 39 26.83 -30.42 48.23
C SER A 39 25.91 -31.11 49.25
N THR A 40 24.67 -31.44 48.88
CA THR A 40 24.00 -32.73 49.22
C THR A 40 22.64 -32.88 48.51
N ALA A 41 22.40 -34.06 47.94
CA ALA A 41 21.09 -34.65 47.65
C ALA A 41 21.04 -36.02 48.38
N PRO A 42 19.91 -36.78 48.46
CA PRO A 42 18.53 -36.54 48.01
C PRO A 42 17.45 -36.89 49.08
N THR A 43 16.15 -36.66 48.81
CA THR A 43 14.99 -37.49 49.27
C THR A 43 13.67 -37.00 48.61
N ASP A 44 12.86 -37.96 48.16
CA ASP A 44 11.51 -37.89 47.54
C ASP A 44 10.44 -38.23 48.62
N PRO A 45 9.09 -38.17 48.45
CA PRO A 45 8.17 -37.57 47.45
C PRO A 45 7.06 -36.67 48.08
N GLY A 46 6.30 -35.94 47.25
CA GLY A 46 5.04 -35.35 47.72
C GLY A 46 4.35 -34.41 46.74
N ASP A 47 3.25 -34.90 46.15
CA ASP A 47 2.17 -34.19 45.45
C ASP A 47 2.19 -32.65 45.47
N ALA A 48 2.53 -32.06 44.33
CA ALA A 48 2.12 -30.70 43.98
C ALA A 48 1.45 -30.74 42.61
N ARG A 49 0.12 -30.74 42.66
CA ARG A 49 -0.82 -30.57 41.56
C ARG A 49 -0.43 -29.34 40.72
N THR A 50 0.28 -29.56 39.62
CA THR A 50 0.51 -28.53 38.60
C THR A 50 -0.83 -28.22 37.93
N THR A 51 -1.51 -27.19 38.40
CA THR A 51 -2.47 -26.47 37.57
C THR A 51 -1.65 -25.74 36.51
N ALA A 52 -1.45 -26.40 35.38
CA ALA A 52 -1.07 -25.70 34.16
C ALA A 52 -2.21 -24.72 33.88
N ALA A 53 -1.98 -23.45 34.17
CA ALA A 53 -2.76 -22.37 33.58
C ALA A 53 -2.51 -22.49 32.08
N SER A 54 -3.43 -23.19 31.40
CA SER A 54 -3.57 -23.12 29.97
C SER A 54 -3.95 -21.68 29.69
N THR A 55 -2.95 -20.86 29.38
CA THR A 55 -3.16 -19.57 28.76
C THR A 55 -3.67 -19.88 27.36
N THR A 56 -4.95 -20.17 27.28
CA THR A 56 -5.70 -20.06 26.04
C THR A 56 -5.58 -18.58 25.69
N THR A 57 -4.70 -18.25 24.76
CA THR A 57 -4.88 -17.05 23.95
C THR A 57 -6.21 -17.28 23.25
N GLU A 58 -7.29 -16.82 23.87
CA GLU A 58 -8.55 -16.66 23.18
C GLU A 58 -8.22 -15.84 21.94
N ALA A 59 -8.38 -16.47 20.78
CA ALA A 59 -8.55 -15.72 19.55
C ALA A 59 -9.67 -14.73 19.85
N VAL A 60 -9.33 -13.44 19.87
CA VAL A 60 -10.29 -12.35 19.99
C VAL A 60 -11.42 -12.69 19.02
N SER A 61 -12.61 -12.97 19.55
CA SER A 61 -13.77 -13.15 18.70
C SER A 61 -13.94 -11.82 18.00
N ILE A 62 -13.73 -11.80 16.69
CA ILE A 62 -14.04 -10.63 15.87
C ILE A 62 -15.56 -10.52 15.92
N ASP A 63 -16.08 -9.81 16.92
CA ASP A 63 -17.25 -8.95 16.70
C ASP A 63 -16.95 -8.21 15.40
N SER A 64 -17.93 -8.09 14.51
CA SER A 64 -17.62 -7.66 13.14
C SER A 64 -16.84 -6.34 13.22
N LEU A 65 -15.70 -6.23 12.53
CA LEU A 65 -14.80 -5.09 12.63
C LEU A 65 -15.55 -3.75 12.50
N ALA A 66 -16.64 -3.74 11.73
CA ALA A 66 -17.58 -2.63 11.63
C ALA A 66 -18.13 -2.13 12.98
N GLU A 67 -18.48 -3.02 13.91
CA GLU A 67 -19.05 -2.71 15.24
C GLU A 67 -18.08 -1.93 16.13
N GLU A 68 -16.77 -2.18 15.97
CA GLU A 68 -15.74 -1.46 16.72
C GLU A 68 -15.48 -0.05 16.16
N GLY A 69 -15.84 0.20 14.90
CA GLY A 69 -15.63 1.49 14.25
C GLY A 69 -16.82 2.44 14.35
N LEU A 70 -16.66 3.65 13.82
CA LEU A 70 -17.66 4.72 13.90
C LEU A 70 -18.08 5.23 12.52
N PRO A 71 -19.39 5.28 12.21
CA PRO A 71 -20.47 4.74 13.03
C PRO A 71 -20.50 3.20 12.94
N SER A 72 -21.02 2.55 13.98
CA SER A 72 -21.08 1.09 14.05
C SER A 72 -22.25 0.48 13.26
N ASP A 73 -23.15 1.32 12.75
CA ASP A 73 -24.35 0.93 12.00
C ASP A 73 -24.13 0.82 10.48
N VAL A 74 -22.90 1.02 9.99
CA VAL A 74 -22.54 0.96 8.57
C VAL A 74 -23.02 -0.33 7.87
N CYS A 75 -23.08 -1.46 8.59
CA CYS A 75 -23.55 -2.73 8.03
C CYS A 75 -25.07 -2.80 7.78
N THR A 76 -25.84 -1.86 8.31
CA THR A 76 -27.29 -1.79 8.13
C THR A 76 -27.72 -0.82 7.05
N GLU A 77 -26.80 0.02 6.58
CA GLU A 77 -27.05 0.99 5.52
C GLU A 77 -27.12 0.29 4.15
N GLU A 78 -28.06 0.74 3.32
CA GLU A 78 -28.17 0.26 1.94
C GLU A 78 -27.12 0.93 1.06
N ILE A 79 -26.53 0.17 0.13
CA ILE A 79 -25.58 0.70 -0.85
C ILE A 79 -26.32 1.70 -1.74
N ASN A 80 -25.87 2.96 -1.70
CA ASN A 80 -26.29 3.99 -2.64
C ASN A 80 -25.31 4.04 -3.81
N GLU A 81 -25.69 3.46 -4.95
CA GLU A 81 -24.87 3.46 -6.16
C GLU A 81 -24.85 4.84 -6.85
N ASP A 82 -25.79 5.73 -6.54
CA ASP A 82 -25.92 7.08 -7.11
C ASP A 82 -25.62 8.17 -6.06
N PHE A 83 -24.52 7.99 -5.31
CA PHE A 83 -24.11 8.95 -4.28
C PHE A 83 -23.52 10.26 -4.87
N GLY A 84 -23.21 10.26 -6.18
CA GLY A 84 -22.63 11.42 -6.88
C GLY A 84 -21.10 11.47 -6.85
N ILE A 85 -20.45 10.36 -6.46
CA ILE A 85 -19.01 10.13 -6.65
C ILE A 85 -18.87 8.86 -7.48
N ASP A 86 -18.71 9.04 -8.77
CA ASP A 86 -18.70 7.93 -9.72
C ASP A 86 -17.30 7.32 -9.78
N ALA A 87 -17.19 6.00 -9.65
CA ALA A 87 -15.91 5.31 -9.74
C ALA A 87 -15.46 5.22 -11.21
N VAL A 88 -14.16 5.40 -11.49
CA VAL A 88 -13.63 5.15 -12.83
C VAL A 88 -13.57 3.64 -13.06
N THR A 89 -14.18 3.16 -14.14
CA THR A 89 -14.29 1.72 -14.48
C THR A 89 -13.79 1.37 -15.87
N GLU A 90 -13.71 2.36 -16.75
CA GLU A 90 -13.13 2.22 -18.08
C GLU A 90 -11.98 3.24 -18.22
N PRO A 91 -10.84 3.03 -17.55
CA PRO A 91 -9.76 3.99 -17.55
C PRO A 91 -9.10 4.07 -18.93
N ALA A 92 -8.93 5.30 -19.42
CA ALA A 92 -8.14 5.61 -20.60
C ALA A 92 -6.79 6.21 -20.19
N PHE A 93 -5.73 5.86 -20.93
CA PHE A 93 -4.38 6.30 -20.64
C PHE A 93 -3.71 6.97 -21.85
N ALA A 94 -2.78 7.88 -21.58
CA ALA A 94 -1.90 8.49 -22.58
C ALA A 94 -0.52 8.79 -21.98
N THR A 95 0.45 9.23 -22.79
CA THR A 95 1.80 9.58 -22.31
C THR A 95 1.82 10.85 -21.46
N ASP A 96 0.89 11.77 -21.71
CA ASP A 96 0.66 13.00 -20.94
C ASP A 96 -0.74 13.53 -21.20
N TRP A 97 -1.08 14.68 -20.60
CA TRP A 97 -2.33 15.39 -20.84
C TRP A 97 -2.20 16.47 -21.94
N SER A 98 -1.17 16.41 -22.79
CA SER A 98 -1.02 17.39 -23.87
C SER A 98 -2.14 17.23 -24.90
N GLY A 99 -2.89 18.32 -25.14
CA GLY A 99 -4.05 18.29 -26.03
C GLY A 99 -5.32 17.66 -25.43
N ILE A 100 -5.33 17.37 -24.13
CA ILE A 100 -6.52 16.96 -23.40
C ILE A 100 -7.24 18.20 -22.87
N ASP A 101 -8.54 18.32 -23.20
CA ASP A 101 -9.42 19.36 -22.65
C ASP A 101 -10.08 18.83 -21.38
N ALA A 102 -9.33 18.83 -20.28
CA ALA A 102 -9.82 18.36 -18.99
C ALA A 102 -10.75 19.42 -18.35
N GLU A 103 -11.78 18.96 -17.64
CA GLU A 103 -12.64 19.88 -16.88
C GLU A 103 -11.89 20.58 -15.74
N GLU A 104 -12.32 21.80 -15.36
CA GLU A 104 -11.68 22.63 -14.34
C GLU A 104 -11.51 21.93 -12.98
N LYS A 105 -12.41 21.02 -12.64
CA LYS A 105 -12.35 20.22 -11.40
C LYS A 105 -11.11 19.33 -11.30
N TYR A 106 -10.42 19.06 -12.41
CA TYR A 106 -9.18 18.27 -12.45
C TYR A 106 -7.91 19.12 -12.50
N TYR A 107 -8.06 20.44 -12.61
CA TYR A 107 -6.93 21.35 -12.64
C TYR A 107 -6.30 21.48 -11.26
N PHE A 108 -4.98 21.64 -11.25
CA PHE A 108 -4.27 22.06 -10.06
C PHE A 108 -3.97 23.54 -10.14
N ARG A 109 -4.63 24.32 -9.29
CA ARG A 109 -4.60 25.80 -9.35
C ARG A 109 -5.15 26.25 -10.71
N ASP A 110 -4.57 27.29 -11.30
CA ASP A 110 -5.01 27.86 -12.58
C ASP A 110 -4.34 27.21 -13.80
N GLN A 111 -3.74 26.02 -13.64
CA GLN A 111 -3.00 25.33 -14.71
C GLN A 111 -3.90 24.35 -15.45
N THR A 112 -3.91 24.44 -16.78
CA THR A 112 -4.53 23.46 -17.66
C THR A 112 -3.59 22.28 -17.89
N GLY A 113 -4.13 21.05 -17.85
CA GLY A 113 -3.34 19.82 -18.01
C GLY A 113 -2.81 19.25 -16.69
N LEU A 114 -1.81 18.37 -16.79
CA LEU A 114 -1.14 17.73 -15.65
C LEU A 114 0.26 18.33 -15.46
N ALA A 115 0.40 19.23 -14.49
CA ALA A 115 1.66 19.88 -14.14
C ALA A 115 2.62 18.92 -13.41
N ASP A 116 3.92 19.16 -13.53
CA ASP A 116 4.96 18.31 -12.95
C ASP A 116 4.86 18.22 -11.41
N GLU A 117 4.36 19.27 -10.75
CA GLU A 117 4.22 19.33 -9.29
C GLU A 117 2.97 18.60 -8.77
N GLN A 118 2.05 18.19 -9.64
CA GLN A 118 0.87 17.45 -9.23
C GLN A 118 1.27 16.07 -8.76
N THR A 119 0.69 15.65 -7.63
CA THR A 119 0.96 14.32 -7.12
C THR A 119 0.20 13.25 -7.89
N VAL A 120 0.87 12.13 -8.12
CA VAL A 120 0.34 10.91 -8.73
C VAL A 120 0.56 9.71 -7.80
N ILE A 121 -0.34 8.74 -7.86
CA ILE A 121 -0.04 7.37 -7.42
C ILE A 121 0.62 6.66 -8.61
N GLY A 122 1.84 6.20 -8.45
CA GLY A 122 2.62 5.51 -9.47
C GLY A 122 2.67 4.01 -9.21
N LEU A 123 2.39 3.22 -10.24
CA LEU A 123 2.54 1.77 -10.23
C LEU A 123 3.66 1.38 -11.19
N ALA A 124 4.75 0.89 -10.62
CA ALA A 124 5.90 0.43 -11.38
C ALA A 124 5.60 -0.97 -11.95
N GLY A 125 6.39 -1.39 -12.93
CA GLY A 125 6.24 -2.67 -13.60
C GLY A 125 6.65 -2.56 -15.06
N GLU A 126 6.30 -3.56 -15.86
CA GLU A 126 6.62 -3.57 -17.30
C GLU A 126 5.78 -2.57 -18.10
N THR A 127 4.60 -2.22 -17.57
CA THR A 127 3.71 -1.20 -18.12
C THR A 127 3.39 -0.21 -17.02
N PRO A 128 4.31 0.75 -16.73
CA PRO A 128 4.13 1.67 -15.63
C PRO A 128 2.88 2.53 -15.82
N ARG A 129 2.18 2.80 -14.72
CA ARG A 129 0.94 3.57 -14.69
C ARG A 129 1.06 4.72 -13.69
N ALA A 130 0.49 5.86 -14.05
CA ALA A 130 0.33 7.00 -13.15
C ALA A 130 -1.14 7.39 -13.01
N TYR A 131 -1.58 7.62 -11.77
CA TYR A 131 -2.95 7.99 -11.45
C TYR A 131 -2.94 9.35 -10.76
N PRO A 132 -3.31 10.42 -11.47
CA PRO A 132 -3.30 11.76 -10.90
C PRO A 132 -4.24 11.89 -9.71
N LEU A 133 -3.72 12.45 -8.62
CA LEU A 133 -4.52 12.66 -7.43
C LEU A 133 -5.67 13.63 -7.67
N SER A 134 -5.59 14.51 -8.69
CA SER A 134 -6.72 15.37 -9.06
C SER A 134 -7.91 14.59 -9.61
N VAL A 135 -7.68 13.45 -10.29
CA VAL A 135 -8.76 12.57 -10.74
C VAL A 135 -9.31 11.77 -9.56
N LEU A 136 -8.42 11.15 -8.79
CA LEU A 136 -8.80 10.37 -7.61
C LEU A 136 -9.44 11.22 -6.51
N TRP A 137 -9.17 12.52 -6.45
CA TRP A 137 -9.84 13.43 -5.53
C TRP A 137 -11.33 13.57 -5.84
N VAL A 138 -11.71 13.47 -7.12
CA VAL A 138 -13.09 13.59 -7.59
C VAL A 138 -13.80 12.23 -7.59
N HIS A 139 -13.10 11.16 -7.92
CA HIS A 139 -13.70 9.84 -8.18
C HIS A 139 -13.43 8.79 -7.08
N GLU A 140 -12.43 9.04 -6.23
CA GLU A 140 -11.97 8.20 -5.12
C GLU A 140 -11.50 6.77 -5.46
N ILE A 141 -11.97 6.17 -6.55
CA ILE A 141 -11.69 4.80 -7.00
C ILE A 141 -11.44 4.78 -8.51
N VAL A 142 -10.39 4.08 -8.92
CA VAL A 142 -10.13 3.67 -10.30
C VAL A 142 -9.99 2.16 -10.33
N ASN A 143 -10.83 1.51 -11.13
CA ASN A 143 -10.75 0.07 -11.43
C ASN A 143 -9.95 -0.09 -12.73
N ASP A 144 -8.69 -0.51 -12.64
CA ASP A 144 -7.82 -0.72 -13.80
C ASP A 144 -7.53 -2.22 -14.05
N VAL A 145 -7.01 -2.51 -15.23
CA VAL A 145 -6.37 -3.77 -15.60
C VAL A 145 -5.00 -3.46 -16.20
N ILE A 146 -3.95 -3.85 -15.50
CA ILE A 146 -2.59 -3.74 -16.02
C ILE A 146 -2.31 -4.94 -16.92
N GLU A 147 -2.26 -4.69 -18.22
CA GLU A 147 -1.91 -5.72 -19.21
C GLU A 147 -0.43 -6.13 -19.07
N PRO A 148 -0.08 -7.42 -19.17
CA PRO A 148 1.31 -7.84 -19.19
C PRO A 148 2.00 -7.36 -20.48
N ALA A 149 3.23 -6.85 -20.38
CA ALA A 149 3.96 -6.35 -21.56
C ALA A 149 4.27 -7.45 -22.59
N SER A 150 4.22 -8.73 -22.19
CA SER A 150 4.24 -9.87 -23.10
C SER A 150 3.10 -10.85 -22.83
N LYS A 151 2.27 -11.11 -23.84
CA LYS A 151 1.19 -12.13 -23.82
C LYS A 151 1.69 -13.57 -23.59
N THR A 152 3.01 -13.81 -23.65
CA THR A 152 3.61 -15.15 -23.48
C THR A 152 4.26 -15.34 -22.11
N ARG A 153 4.39 -14.30 -21.27
CA ARG A 153 4.87 -14.46 -19.90
C ARG A 153 3.68 -14.58 -18.95
N GLN A 154 3.67 -15.66 -18.19
CA GLN A 154 2.78 -15.82 -17.06
C GLN A 154 3.36 -15.01 -15.90
N ALA A 155 2.57 -14.13 -15.29
CA ALA A 155 2.99 -13.37 -14.11
C ALA A 155 3.54 -14.35 -13.07
N SER A 156 4.85 -14.29 -12.83
CA SER A 156 5.56 -15.28 -12.02
C SER A 156 6.57 -14.64 -11.08
N SER A 157 6.21 -13.52 -10.46
CA SER A 157 6.80 -12.95 -9.25
C SER A 157 6.12 -11.62 -8.94
N GLY A 158 6.13 -11.17 -7.68
CA GLY A 158 5.56 -9.88 -7.26
C GLY A 158 6.21 -8.63 -7.87
N ASP A 159 7.11 -8.79 -8.84
CA ASP A 159 7.80 -7.71 -9.56
C ASP A 159 7.17 -7.45 -10.95
N ASP A 160 6.44 -8.43 -11.51
CA ASP A 160 5.67 -8.30 -12.77
C ASP A 160 4.20 -8.05 -12.41
N LEU A 161 3.87 -6.81 -12.03
CA LEU A 161 2.49 -6.42 -11.76
C LEU A 161 1.67 -6.47 -13.07
N ALA A 162 0.80 -7.47 -13.18
CA ALA A 162 -0.18 -7.59 -14.24
C ALA A 162 -1.49 -8.15 -13.67
N GLY A 163 -2.63 -7.59 -14.13
CA GLY A 163 -3.96 -8.00 -13.69
C GLY A 163 -4.82 -6.86 -13.15
N PRO A 164 -5.98 -7.20 -12.59
CA PRO A 164 -6.97 -6.22 -12.18
C PRO A 164 -6.58 -5.58 -10.84
N VAL A 165 -6.50 -4.25 -10.82
CA VAL A 165 -6.15 -3.45 -9.64
C VAL A 165 -7.23 -2.42 -9.32
N ILE A 166 -7.41 -2.11 -8.04
CA ILE A 166 -8.10 -0.91 -7.57
C ILE A 166 -7.09 0.09 -7.05
N VAL A 167 -7.16 1.31 -7.55
CA VAL A 167 -6.42 2.47 -7.03
C VAL A 167 -7.42 3.36 -6.31
N THR A 168 -7.17 3.64 -5.04
CA THR A 168 -8.12 4.35 -4.18
C THR A 168 -7.46 5.51 -3.48
N TYR A 169 -8.24 6.55 -3.22
CA TYR A 169 -7.82 7.67 -2.41
C TYR A 169 -9.03 8.31 -1.71
N CYS A 170 -8.93 8.48 -0.39
CA CYS A 170 -9.93 9.18 0.41
C CYS A 170 -9.47 10.63 0.66
N PRO A 171 -10.13 11.65 0.07
CA PRO A 171 -9.75 13.05 0.22
C PRO A 171 -9.85 13.57 1.66
N LEU A 172 -10.81 13.04 2.43
CA LEU A 172 -11.04 13.42 3.83
C LEU A 172 -9.95 12.90 4.76
N CYS A 173 -9.48 11.69 4.48
CA CYS A 173 -8.46 10.99 5.26
C CYS A 173 -7.03 11.27 4.78
N GLN A 174 -6.88 11.83 3.58
CA GLN A 174 -5.57 11.97 2.93
C GLN A 174 -4.88 10.61 2.76
N SER A 175 -5.65 9.54 2.51
CA SER A 175 -5.13 8.16 2.48
C SER A 175 -5.31 7.51 1.12
N GLY A 176 -4.23 6.97 0.56
CA GLY A 176 -4.25 6.15 -0.65
C GLY A 176 -4.00 4.67 -0.37
N LEU A 177 -4.58 3.81 -1.21
CA LEU A 177 -4.36 2.36 -1.18
C LEU A 177 -4.47 1.80 -2.60
N VAL A 178 -3.58 0.87 -2.94
CA VAL A 178 -3.67 0.07 -4.16
C VAL A 178 -3.70 -1.41 -3.81
N ALA A 179 -4.62 -2.16 -4.41
CA ALA A 179 -4.77 -3.58 -4.18
C ALA A 179 -5.25 -4.31 -5.45
N GLU A 180 -5.07 -5.63 -5.48
CA GLU A 180 -5.76 -6.48 -6.44
C GLU A 180 -7.27 -6.45 -6.20
N ARG A 181 -8.05 -6.20 -7.25
CA ARG A 181 -9.53 -6.17 -7.14
C ARG A 181 -10.14 -7.54 -7.35
N ARG A 182 -9.67 -8.52 -6.58
CA ARG A 182 -10.16 -9.90 -6.57
C ARG A 182 -10.90 -10.24 -5.29
N VAL A 183 -12.13 -10.71 -5.44
CA VAL A 183 -12.97 -11.22 -4.34
C VAL A 183 -13.32 -12.67 -4.66
N ASN A 184 -13.05 -13.59 -3.74
CA ASN A 184 -13.12 -15.04 -3.98
C ASN A 184 -12.31 -15.51 -5.21
N GLY A 185 -11.16 -14.86 -5.45
CA GLY A 185 -10.30 -15.11 -6.61
C GLY A 185 -10.83 -14.58 -7.94
N GLN A 186 -12.06 -14.05 -7.98
CA GLN A 186 -12.66 -13.49 -9.18
C GLN A 186 -12.46 -11.98 -9.22
N GLU A 187 -12.18 -11.46 -10.41
CA GLU A 187 -12.16 -10.02 -10.65
C GLU A 187 -13.53 -9.41 -10.36
N THR A 188 -13.56 -8.27 -9.68
CA THR A 188 -14.77 -7.48 -9.43
C THR A 188 -14.51 -5.98 -9.66
N ILE A 189 -15.58 -5.22 -9.77
CA ILE A 189 -15.56 -3.76 -9.74
C ILE A 189 -15.86 -3.31 -8.31
N PHE A 190 -15.19 -2.25 -7.89
CA PHE A 190 -15.47 -1.52 -6.66
C PHE A 190 -16.09 -0.16 -6.96
N GLY A 191 -17.10 0.19 -6.18
CA GLY A 191 -17.76 1.50 -6.21
C GLY A 191 -17.65 2.23 -4.87
N VAL A 192 -17.98 3.53 -4.90
CA VAL A 192 -18.02 4.40 -3.72
C VAL A 192 -19.40 4.27 -3.08
N SER A 193 -19.47 3.90 -1.80
CA SER A 193 -20.77 3.67 -1.13
C SER A 193 -21.47 4.94 -0.65
N GLY A 194 -20.74 6.05 -0.55
CA GLY A 194 -21.18 7.26 0.14
C GLY A 194 -21.12 7.20 1.67
N LEU A 195 -20.74 6.05 2.22
CA LEU A 195 -20.57 5.86 3.65
C LEU A 195 -19.13 6.15 4.07
N LEU A 196 -18.99 6.64 5.30
CA LEU A 196 -17.72 6.84 5.96
C LEU A 196 -17.68 5.97 7.21
N TRP A 197 -16.52 5.36 7.45
CA TRP A 197 -16.31 4.52 8.63
C TRP A 197 -14.92 4.76 9.22
N GLN A 198 -14.87 5.01 10.53
CA GLN A 198 -13.65 5.25 11.28
C GLN A 198 -13.16 3.94 11.87
N ALA A 199 -12.02 3.46 11.38
CA ALA A 199 -11.35 2.33 11.99
C ALA A 199 -10.90 2.68 13.42
N PRO A 200 -10.95 1.72 14.36
CA PRO A 200 -10.24 1.87 15.62
C PRO A 200 -8.77 2.20 15.34
N ARG A 201 -8.24 3.22 16.03
CA ARG A 201 -6.90 3.81 15.74
C ARG A 201 -5.77 2.79 15.68
N VAL A 202 -5.87 1.70 16.44
CA VAL A 202 -4.86 0.63 16.46
C VAL A 202 -4.72 -0.06 15.10
N TYR A 203 -5.83 -0.26 14.38
CA TYR A 203 -5.80 -0.91 13.07
C TYR A 203 -5.28 0.03 11.99
N GLU A 204 -5.71 1.30 12.01
CA GLU A 204 -5.17 2.34 11.13
C GLU A 204 -3.65 2.48 11.28
N ALA A 205 -3.18 2.61 12.52
CA ALA A 205 -1.74 2.74 12.79
C ALA A 205 -0.95 1.50 12.35
N ALA A 206 -1.54 0.31 12.45
CA ALA A 206 -0.94 -0.92 11.95
C ALA A 206 -0.86 -0.92 10.41
N SER A 207 -1.95 -0.60 9.70
CA SER A 207 -1.96 -0.53 8.23
C SER A 207 -0.97 0.51 7.69
N GLU A 208 -0.82 1.66 8.35
CA GLU A 208 0.19 2.67 8.01
C GLU A 208 1.62 2.13 8.24
N ALA A 209 1.87 1.53 9.40
CA ALA A 209 3.19 0.99 9.74
C ALA A 209 3.63 -0.16 8.83
N GLU A 210 2.68 -0.93 8.28
CA GLU A 210 2.92 -2.00 7.31
C GLU A 210 3.05 -1.47 5.87
N GLY A 211 2.82 -0.18 5.63
CA GLY A 211 2.89 0.43 4.30
C GLY A 211 1.75 0.00 3.37
N GLN A 212 0.64 -0.54 3.93
CA GLN A 212 -0.55 -0.92 3.16
C GLN A 212 -1.31 0.32 2.68
N VAL A 213 -1.27 1.37 3.49
CA VAL A 213 -1.86 2.67 3.22
C VAL A 213 -0.81 3.75 3.36
N PHE A 214 -1.00 4.83 2.63
CA PHE A 214 -0.08 5.96 2.66
C PHE A 214 -0.81 7.28 2.72
N GLY A 215 -0.15 8.25 3.33
CA GLY A 215 -0.64 9.60 3.50
C GLY A 215 -0.27 10.51 2.32
N ALA A 216 -1.25 11.28 1.85
CA ALA A 216 -1.22 11.91 0.54
C ALA A 216 -2.07 13.19 0.55
N ALA A 217 -1.52 14.38 0.28
CA ALA A 217 -2.32 15.60 0.19
C ALA A 217 -2.41 16.13 -1.25
N HIS A 218 -3.52 16.80 -1.55
CA HIS A 218 -3.69 17.51 -2.82
C HIS A 218 -2.56 18.53 -3.05
N GLY A 219 -2.03 18.54 -4.27
CA GLY A 219 -0.90 19.37 -4.67
C GLY A 219 0.42 18.62 -4.62
N ASN A 220 1.43 19.17 -3.92
CA ASN A 220 2.81 18.70 -3.94
C ASN A 220 3.28 18.14 -2.57
N ARG A 221 2.35 17.65 -1.74
CA ARG A 221 2.69 17.08 -0.42
C ARG A 221 2.51 15.57 -0.41
N THR A 222 3.64 14.87 -0.45
CA THR A 222 3.73 13.41 -0.48
C THR A 222 3.93 12.77 0.90
N ASP A 223 3.99 13.59 1.97
CA ASP A 223 4.24 13.19 3.36
C ASP A 223 3.08 13.59 4.30
N ALA A 224 1.86 13.69 3.78
CA ALA A 224 0.73 14.12 4.58
C ALA A 224 0.37 13.06 5.63
N ALA A 225 0.07 13.47 6.88
CA ALA A 225 -0.42 12.53 7.87
C ALA A 225 -1.82 12.01 7.50
N ILE A 226 -2.06 10.72 7.74
CA ILE A 226 -3.39 10.12 7.58
C ILE A 226 -4.32 10.67 8.67
N ARG A 227 -5.56 10.99 8.29
CA ARG A 227 -6.58 11.55 9.19
C ARG A 227 -7.68 10.53 9.44
N ASN A 228 -7.91 10.21 10.72
CA ASN A 228 -9.03 9.39 11.13
C ASN A 228 -10.32 10.21 11.35
N ASN A 229 -10.92 10.71 10.27
CA ASN A 229 -12.14 11.53 10.30
C ASN A 229 -13.35 10.87 9.62
N GLY A 230 -13.27 9.56 9.31
CA GLY A 230 -14.26 8.82 8.54
C GLY A 230 -13.65 8.45 7.21
N ASN A 231 -13.22 7.19 7.08
CA ASN A 231 -12.54 6.69 5.90
C ASN A 231 -13.53 6.15 4.88
N LEU A 232 -13.14 6.22 3.61
CA LEU A 232 -13.90 5.69 2.47
C LEU A 232 -14.31 4.24 2.74
N VAL A 233 -15.63 4.00 2.71
CA VAL A 233 -16.19 2.67 2.60
C VAL A 233 -16.48 2.40 1.13
N MET A 234 -15.82 1.39 0.59
CA MET A 234 -16.05 0.90 -0.76
C MET A 234 -17.08 -0.22 -0.72
N TYR A 235 -17.68 -0.55 -1.86
CA TYR A 235 -18.43 -1.79 -2.01
C TYR A 235 -17.98 -2.52 -3.27
N ASP A 236 -18.01 -3.86 -3.25
CA ASP A 236 -17.79 -4.66 -4.45
C ASP A 236 -19.12 -5.07 -5.10
N LEU A 237 -19.18 -5.03 -6.43
CA LEU A 237 -20.41 -5.36 -7.17
C LEU A 237 -20.75 -6.86 -7.12
N ALA A 238 -19.75 -7.74 -6.97
CA ALA A 238 -19.96 -9.19 -7.04
C ALA A 238 -20.70 -9.75 -5.82
N THR A 239 -20.34 -9.30 -4.62
CA THR A 239 -20.84 -9.82 -3.35
C THR A 239 -21.61 -8.79 -2.54
N ARG A 240 -21.55 -7.51 -2.95
CA ARG A 240 -22.20 -6.39 -2.25
C ARG A 240 -21.68 -6.22 -0.81
N SER A 241 -20.43 -6.61 -0.56
CA SER A 241 -19.79 -6.43 0.74
C SER A 241 -19.25 -5.00 0.86
N TYR A 242 -19.24 -4.46 2.07
CA TYR A 242 -18.58 -3.18 2.37
C TYR A 242 -17.13 -3.43 2.78
N TRP A 243 -16.23 -2.61 2.25
CA TRP A 243 -14.79 -2.71 2.45
C TRP A 243 -14.24 -1.41 3.02
N SER A 244 -13.49 -1.51 4.10
CA SER A 244 -12.68 -0.40 4.60
C SER A 244 -11.49 -0.18 3.67
N GLN A 245 -11.40 1.02 3.08
CA GLN A 245 -10.26 1.37 2.25
C GLN A 245 -8.96 1.32 3.04
N ILE A 246 -8.93 1.87 4.26
CA ILE A 246 -7.69 1.95 5.04
C ILE A 246 -7.19 0.60 5.57
N LEU A 247 -8.07 -0.39 5.72
CA LEU A 247 -7.70 -1.72 6.21
C LEU A 247 -7.60 -2.77 5.10
N ALA A 248 -7.92 -2.40 3.86
CA ALA A 248 -8.08 -3.33 2.74
C ALA A 248 -8.97 -4.53 3.08
N ARG A 249 -9.97 -4.36 3.94
CA ARG A 249 -10.71 -5.46 4.57
C ARG A 249 -12.21 -5.27 4.47
N ALA A 250 -12.92 -6.34 4.17
CA ALA A 250 -14.39 -6.36 4.22
C ALA A 250 -14.85 -6.23 5.68
N ILE A 251 -15.65 -5.21 5.94
CA ILE A 251 -16.19 -4.90 7.27
C ILE A 251 -17.64 -5.36 7.44
N CYS A 252 -18.39 -5.51 6.34
CA CYS A 252 -19.77 -6.00 6.34
C CYS A 252 -20.07 -6.82 5.08
N GLY A 253 -21.11 -7.66 5.16
CA GLY A 253 -21.60 -8.45 4.02
C GLY A 253 -20.94 -9.83 3.90
N PRO A 254 -21.19 -10.56 2.80
CA PRO A 254 -20.76 -11.95 2.63
C PRO A 254 -19.25 -12.20 2.80
N GLN A 255 -18.42 -11.18 2.54
CA GLN A 255 -16.96 -11.30 2.59
C GLN A 255 -16.34 -10.81 3.90
N THR A 256 -17.14 -10.50 4.93
CA THR A 256 -16.65 -9.91 6.20
C THR A 256 -15.41 -10.64 6.74
N GLY A 257 -14.34 -9.88 7.01
CA GLY A 257 -13.05 -10.38 7.50
C GLY A 257 -12.01 -10.65 6.42
N GLU A 258 -12.42 -10.81 5.16
CA GLU A 258 -11.51 -11.01 4.03
C GLU A 258 -10.69 -9.76 3.74
N THR A 259 -9.44 -9.95 3.31
CA THR A 259 -8.50 -8.87 2.98
C THR A 259 -8.12 -8.89 1.51
N LEU A 260 -7.99 -7.71 0.91
CA LEU A 260 -7.46 -7.54 -0.44
C LEU A 260 -5.93 -7.63 -0.43
N THR A 261 -5.36 -8.16 -1.51
CA THR A 261 -3.90 -8.24 -1.69
C THR A 261 -3.36 -6.87 -2.08
N ILE A 262 -2.53 -6.28 -1.21
CA ILE A 262 -1.92 -4.97 -1.45
C ILE A 262 -0.94 -5.03 -2.61
N VAL A 263 -1.00 -4.01 -3.47
CA VAL A 263 -0.07 -3.81 -4.57
C VAL A 263 0.89 -2.67 -4.21
N PRO A 264 2.22 -2.87 -4.26
CA PRO A 264 3.18 -1.81 -4.02
C PRO A 264 2.97 -0.63 -4.97
N SER A 265 2.87 0.57 -4.42
CA SER A 265 2.69 1.82 -5.18
C SER A 265 3.59 2.93 -4.64
N SER A 266 3.99 3.83 -5.52
CA SER A 266 4.74 5.04 -5.17
C SER A 266 3.82 6.24 -5.09
N PHE A 267 4.15 7.18 -4.22
CA PHE A 267 3.46 8.46 -4.13
C PHE A 267 4.48 9.58 -4.34
N THR A 268 4.39 10.26 -5.47
CA THR A 268 5.42 11.19 -5.95
C THR A 268 4.81 12.23 -6.87
N THR A 269 5.55 13.27 -7.20
CA THR A 269 5.11 14.26 -8.18
C THR A 269 5.15 13.66 -9.60
N TRP A 270 4.30 14.16 -10.49
CA TRP A 270 4.24 13.70 -11.88
C TRP A 270 5.60 13.85 -12.58
N GLY A 271 6.29 14.96 -12.36
CA GLY A 271 7.60 15.22 -12.94
C GLY A 271 8.65 14.20 -12.50
N GLU A 272 8.68 13.87 -11.21
CA GLU A 272 9.58 12.85 -10.66
C GLU A 272 9.23 11.44 -11.19
N TRP A 273 7.94 11.09 -11.20
CA TRP A 273 7.48 9.80 -11.71
C TRP A 273 7.86 9.59 -13.17
N ARG A 274 7.54 10.56 -14.04
CA ARG A 274 7.85 10.48 -15.47
C ARG A 274 9.35 10.47 -15.74
N ALA A 275 10.15 11.14 -14.91
CA ALA A 275 11.61 11.08 -15.02
C ALA A 275 12.15 9.68 -14.68
N ALA A 276 11.57 8.99 -13.71
CA ALA A 276 11.94 7.62 -13.34
C ALA A 276 11.36 6.55 -14.27
N HIS A 277 10.17 6.81 -14.85
CA HIS A 277 9.40 5.89 -15.69
C HIS A 277 9.00 6.59 -17.01
N PRO A 278 9.92 6.80 -17.96
CA PRO A 278 9.64 7.56 -19.18
C PRO A 278 8.61 6.90 -20.11
N ASP A 279 8.42 5.58 -20.00
CA ASP A 279 7.43 4.81 -20.75
C ASP A 279 6.08 4.68 -20.01
N THR A 280 5.89 5.39 -18.90
CA THR A 280 4.64 5.37 -18.15
C THR A 280 3.49 5.93 -18.98
N GLU A 281 2.30 5.37 -18.79
CA GLU A 281 1.06 6.01 -19.23
C GLU A 281 0.32 6.58 -18.00
N VAL A 282 -0.28 7.74 -18.18
CA VAL A 282 -1.03 8.46 -17.14
C VAL A 282 -2.52 8.42 -17.44
N LEU A 283 -3.32 8.20 -16.39
CA LEU A 283 -4.77 8.17 -16.46
C LEU A 283 -5.29 9.51 -16.99
N LEU A 284 -6.21 9.43 -17.96
CA LEU A 284 -6.95 10.57 -18.47
C LEU A 284 -8.22 10.80 -17.61
N PRO A 285 -8.60 12.05 -17.34
CA PRO A 285 -9.83 12.31 -16.61
C PRO A 285 -11.06 12.00 -17.48
N PRO A 286 -12.22 11.73 -16.89
CA PRO A 286 -13.49 11.81 -17.61
C PRO A 286 -13.64 13.14 -18.38
N PRO A 287 -14.30 13.13 -19.56
CA PRO A 287 -15.02 12.00 -20.15
C PRO A 287 -14.14 11.02 -20.96
N HIS A 288 -12.80 11.17 -20.96
CA HIS A 288 -11.93 10.23 -21.67
C HIS A 288 -11.92 8.85 -21.01
N SER A 289 -11.95 8.82 -19.68
CA SER A 289 -12.21 7.60 -18.90
C SER A 289 -13.70 7.48 -18.58
N GLY A 290 -14.25 6.27 -18.65
CA GLY A 290 -15.64 5.99 -18.28
C GLY A 290 -15.82 5.76 -16.78
N THR A 291 -16.99 6.17 -16.26
CA THR A 291 -17.36 6.09 -14.85
C THR A 291 -18.73 5.43 -14.66
N ILE A 292 -18.98 4.89 -13.46
CA ILE A 292 -20.30 4.38 -13.02
C ILE A 292 -20.67 4.91 -11.65
#